data_AF-A0A7X3VAU1-F1
#
_entry.id   AF-A0A7X3VAU1-F1
#
_cell.length_a   1.000
_cell.length_b   1.000
_cell.length_c   1.000
_cell.angle_alpha   90.00
_cell.angle_beta   90.00
_cell.angle_gamma   90.00
#
_symmetry.space_group_name_H-M   'P 1'
#
loop_
_entity.id
_entity.type
_entity.pdbx_description
1 polymer ?
#
loop_
_entity_poly.entity_id
_entity_poly.type
_entity_poly.pdbx_seq_one_letter_code
_entity_poly.pdbx_strand_id
1 'polypeptide(L)'
;MWPFTDICPIYFFPAVEQEALLYQPLYFHEFGHLLYRRHQRELDDLVFDLQREVATSLTPHSYRSDSYSFRQRAHGEAIVRTWYNWAQEMFCDATGLLIGGPSFLRAFSMYMGNQSRSDFERPIEDLRGSSHPVTWLRIKLLLSQARSRGLSVEADEIEEEWESIASILGVTEDYHGFYDESLNFAIRRMLDDAMVEVAPREYLAFEIEGSVAVPTAHDSPVTLLNRAWNVSSSEEVEYVAWENKAIATWLSE
;
A
#
# COMPACT_ATOMS: atom_id res chain seq x y z
N MET A 1 22.58 20.84 5.29
CA MET A 1 21.46 20.47 6.18
C MET A 1 20.31 20.11 5.26
N TRP A 2 20.05 18.82 5.06
CA TRP A 2 19.06 18.33 4.10
C TRP A 2 17.64 18.57 4.64
N PRO A 3 16.70 19.14 3.86
CA PRO A 3 15.39 19.59 4.36
C PRO A 3 14.32 18.49 4.50
N PHE A 4 14.69 17.20 4.51
CA PHE A 4 13.74 16.09 4.38
C PHE A 4 13.64 15.16 5.60
N THR A 5 14.31 15.46 6.71
CA THR A 5 14.36 14.54 7.88
C THR A 5 13.02 14.36 8.59
N ASP A 6 12.06 15.25 8.36
CA ASP A 6 10.73 15.21 9.00
C ASP A 6 9.59 14.86 8.01
N ILE A 7 9.91 14.38 6.79
CA ILE A 7 8.95 14.44 5.67
C ILE A 7 8.47 13.10 5.10
N CYS A 8 9.24 12.01 5.20
CA CYS A 8 8.80 10.69 4.73
C CYS A 8 9.32 9.62 5.68
N PRO A 9 8.55 8.57 6.01
CA PRO A 9 9.17 7.31 6.35
C PRO A 9 9.89 6.82 5.09
N ILE A 10 11.10 7.32 4.83
CA ILE A 10 11.98 6.76 3.82
C ILE A 10 12.08 5.28 4.20
N TYR A 11 11.56 4.38 3.36
CA TYR A 11 11.79 2.96 3.50
C TYR A 11 13.28 2.77 3.76
N PHE A 12 13.62 2.38 4.99
CA PHE A 12 15.02 2.21 5.37
C PHE A 12 15.44 0.85 4.86
N PHE A 13 15.82 0.82 3.59
CA PHE A 13 16.45 -0.34 2.98
C PHE A 13 17.89 -0.46 3.51
N PRO A 14 18.34 -1.63 3.95
CA PRO A 14 19.76 -1.94 4.02
C PRO A 14 20.45 -1.53 2.72
N ALA A 15 21.69 -1.04 2.77
CA ALA A 15 22.39 -0.49 1.60
C ALA A 15 22.42 -1.46 0.40
N VAL A 16 22.41 -2.77 0.65
CA VAL A 16 22.36 -3.82 -0.38
C VAL A 16 21.00 -3.88 -1.10
N GLU A 17 19.91 -3.57 -0.42
CA GLU A 17 18.55 -3.54 -0.99
C GLU A 17 18.25 -2.21 -1.69
N GLN A 18 18.98 -1.13 -1.36
CA GLN A 18 18.89 0.16 -2.06
C GLN A 18 19.44 0.10 -3.49
N GLU A 19 20.29 -0.88 -3.79
CA GLU A 19 20.91 -1.04 -5.12
C GLU A 19 20.10 -2.00 -6.01
N ALA A 20 19.18 -2.77 -5.44
CA ALA A 20 18.35 -3.73 -6.17
C ALA A 20 17.11 -3.04 -6.77
N LEU A 21 16.84 -3.31 -8.05
CA LEU A 21 15.68 -2.78 -8.77
C LEU A 21 14.36 -3.28 -8.19
N LEU A 22 14.31 -4.48 -7.57
CA LEU A 22 13.05 -5.07 -7.08
C LEU A 22 12.38 -4.25 -5.97
N TYR A 23 13.14 -3.51 -5.16
CA TYR A 23 12.61 -2.70 -4.06
C TYR A 23 12.30 -1.25 -4.45
N GLN A 24 12.87 -0.76 -5.55
CA GLN A 24 12.67 0.62 -6.01
C GLN A 24 11.20 1.00 -6.27
N PRO A 25 10.28 0.09 -6.69
CA PRO A 25 8.88 0.45 -6.83
C PRO A 25 8.26 1.03 -5.56
N LEU A 26 8.76 0.66 -4.37
CA LEU A 26 8.26 1.17 -3.09
C LEU A 26 8.41 2.69 -2.96
N TYR A 27 9.36 3.33 -3.66
CA TYR A 27 9.44 4.79 -3.72
C TYR A 27 8.18 5.43 -4.33
N PHE A 28 7.35 4.68 -5.07
CA PHE A 28 6.07 5.16 -5.57
C PHE A 28 5.05 5.46 -4.47
N HIS A 29 5.12 4.76 -3.33
CA HIS A 29 4.35 5.10 -2.12
C HIS A 29 4.75 6.47 -1.57
N GLU A 30 6.05 6.79 -1.55
CA GLU A 30 6.56 8.06 -1.03
C GLU A 30 6.08 9.26 -1.85
N PHE A 31 5.87 9.10 -3.17
CA PHE A 31 5.21 10.13 -3.97
C PHE A 31 3.78 10.40 -3.49
N GLY A 32 3.08 9.39 -2.97
CA GLY A 32 1.81 9.56 -2.28
C GLY A 32 1.91 10.56 -1.13
N HIS A 33 2.89 10.44 -0.23
CA HIS A 33 3.06 11.39 0.87
C HIS A 33 3.34 12.83 0.38
N LEU A 34 4.14 12.98 -0.68
CA LEU A 34 4.42 14.28 -1.29
C LEU A 34 3.16 14.91 -1.89
N LEU A 35 2.38 14.10 -2.60
CA LEU A 35 1.11 14.54 -3.21
C LEU A 35 0.08 14.86 -2.13
N TYR A 36 0.02 14.05 -1.06
CA TYR A 36 -0.88 14.29 0.05
C TYR A 36 -0.59 15.64 0.70
N ARG A 37 0.68 15.92 1.01
CA ARG A 37 1.12 17.24 1.51
C ARG A 37 0.73 18.39 0.59
N ARG A 38 0.79 18.18 -0.74
CA ARG A 38 0.50 19.23 -1.72
C ARG A 38 -1.00 19.55 -1.83
N HIS A 39 -1.85 18.55 -1.60
CA HIS A 39 -3.32 18.61 -1.66
C HIS A 39 -3.94 18.38 -0.28
N GLN A 40 -3.21 18.74 0.80
CA GLN A 40 -3.56 18.31 2.14
C GLN A 40 -4.98 18.72 2.54
N ARG A 41 -5.38 19.94 2.18
CA ARG A 41 -6.71 20.44 2.56
C ARG A 41 -7.82 19.61 1.91
N GLU A 42 -7.72 19.38 0.61
CA GLU A 42 -8.72 18.66 -0.17
C GLU A 42 -8.79 17.18 0.25
N LEU A 43 -7.64 16.56 0.52
CA LEU A 43 -7.60 15.18 0.98
C LEU A 43 -8.02 15.02 2.43
N ASP A 44 -7.69 15.96 3.32
CA ASP A 44 -8.16 15.95 4.71
C ASP A 44 -9.69 16.02 4.77
N ASP A 45 -10.32 16.81 3.88
CA ASP A 45 -11.79 16.85 3.77
C ASP A 45 -12.38 15.46 3.40
N LEU A 46 -11.77 14.74 2.44
CA LEU A 46 -12.17 13.38 2.08
C LEU A 46 -11.96 12.38 3.22
N VAL A 47 -10.84 12.50 3.95
CA VAL A 47 -10.55 11.68 5.13
C VAL A 47 -11.54 11.95 6.25
N PHE A 48 -11.95 13.21 6.46
CA PHE A 48 -12.97 13.55 7.46
C PHE A 48 -14.33 12.95 7.11
N ASP A 49 -14.70 12.92 5.83
CA ASP A 49 -15.92 12.24 5.39
C ASP A 49 -15.86 10.73 5.62
N LEU A 50 -14.71 10.08 5.34
CA LEU A 50 -14.51 8.68 5.72
C LEU A 50 -14.61 8.46 7.24
N GLN A 51 -13.98 9.32 8.04
CA GLN A 51 -14.04 9.24 9.51
C GLN A 51 -15.47 9.38 10.04
N ARG A 52 -16.33 10.17 9.39
CA ARG A 52 -17.75 10.26 9.73
C ARG A 52 -18.51 8.97 9.44
N GLU A 53 -18.21 8.29 8.35
CA GLU A 53 -18.79 6.98 8.03
C GLU A 53 -18.34 5.92 9.04
N VAL A 54 -17.04 5.91 9.39
CA VAL A 54 -16.50 5.06 10.46
C VAL A 54 -17.18 5.35 11.81
N ALA A 55 -17.35 6.61 12.18
CA ALA A 55 -18.05 6.97 13.42
C ALA A 55 -19.51 6.48 13.42
N THR A 56 -20.15 6.53 12.24
CA THR A 56 -21.53 6.06 12.06
C THR A 56 -21.63 4.55 12.22
N SER A 57 -20.70 3.77 11.64
CA SER A 57 -20.69 2.31 11.76
C SER A 57 -20.45 1.83 13.20
N LEU A 58 -19.73 2.63 13.99
CA LEU A 58 -19.45 2.35 15.41
C LEU A 58 -20.57 2.78 16.36
N THR A 59 -21.62 3.43 15.86
CA THR A 59 -22.70 3.94 16.72
C THR A 59 -23.56 2.79 17.26
N PRO A 60 -23.60 2.58 18.59
CA PRO A 60 -24.35 1.47 19.18
C PRO A 60 -25.86 1.68 19.00
N HIS A 61 -26.59 0.60 18.71
CA HIS A 61 -28.04 0.64 18.48
C HIS A 61 -28.87 0.91 19.76
N SER A 62 -28.23 0.88 20.93
CA SER A 62 -28.88 1.22 22.20
C SER A 62 -27.93 2.02 23.09
N TYR A 63 -28.43 3.12 23.65
CA TYR A 63 -27.69 3.95 24.60
C TYR A 63 -28.04 3.55 26.02
N ARG A 64 -27.05 3.01 26.75
CA ARG A 64 -27.09 2.89 28.21
C ARG A 64 -26.14 3.90 28.82
N SER A 65 -26.52 4.56 29.91
CA SER A 65 -25.66 5.54 30.60
C SER A 65 -24.88 4.86 31.72
N ASP A 66 -23.97 3.94 31.37
CA ASP A 66 -23.15 3.20 32.32
C ASP A 66 -21.65 3.31 31.98
N SER A 67 -20.80 2.73 32.83
CA SER A 67 -19.35 2.73 32.62
C SER A 67 -18.91 1.93 31.38
N TYR A 68 -19.75 1.02 30.89
CA TYR A 68 -19.50 0.29 29.66
C TYR A 68 -19.65 1.19 28.44
N SER A 69 -20.72 2.00 28.36
CA SER A 69 -20.92 2.91 27.24
C SER A 69 -19.85 4.01 27.16
N PHE A 70 -19.29 4.45 28.30
CA PHE A 70 -18.14 5.37 28.29
C PHE A 70 -16.90 4.74 27.65
N ARG A 71 -16.56 3.50 28.03
CA ARG A 71 -15.42 2.77 27.43
C ARG A 71 -15.63 2.50 25.95
N GLN A 72 -16.85 2.16 25.54
CA GLN A 72 -17.20 1.95 24.15
C GLN A 72 -17.04 3.22 23.31
N ARG A 73 -17.47 4.38 23.82
CA ARG A 73 -17.26 5.67 23.16
C ARG A 73 -15.78 6.02 23.03
N ALA A 74 -15.01 5.90 24.12
CA ALA A 74 -13.58 6.18 24.09
C ALA A 74 -12.83 5.27 23.10
N HIS A 75 -13.23 4.01 23.00
CA HIS A 75 -12.69 3.08 22.01
C HIS A 75 -13.07 3.47 20.58
N GLY A 76 -14.34 3.84 20.33
CA GLY A 76 -14.79 4.30 19.03
C GLY A 76 -14.09 5.59 18.58
N GLU A 77 -13.89 6.54 19.49
CA GLU A 77 -13.11 7.77 19.22
C GLU A 77 -11.66 7.45 18.85
N ALA A 78 -11.04 6.45 19.49
CA ALA A 78 -9.69 6.00 19.15
C ALA A 78 -9.64 5.39 17.75
N ILE A 79 -10.63 4.54 17.38
CA ILE A 79 -10.74 3.98 16.03
C ILE A 79 -10.87 5.10 14.99
N VAL A 80 -11.83 6.01 15.18
CA VAL A 80 -12.06 7.13 14.26
C VAL A 80 -10.78 7.95 14.07
N ARG A 81 -10.06 8.29 15.15
CA ARG A 81 -8.79 9.02 15.05
C ARG A 81 -7.70 8.25 14.31
N THR A 82 -7.57 6.95 14.56
CA THR A 82 -6.60 6.09 13.85
C THR A 82 -6.83 6.12 12.33
N TRP A 83 -8.08 6.20 11.88
CA TRP A 83 -8.42 6.26 10.46
C TRP A 83 -7.83 7.46 9.72
N TYR A 84 -7.44 8.55 10.41
CA TYR A 84 -6.77 9.68 9.77
C TYR A 84 -5.43 9.26 9.15
N ASN A 85 -4.61 8.53 9.90
CA ASN A 85 -3.32 8.06 9.41
C ASN A 85 -3.51 6.89 8.42
N TRP A 86 -4.45 5.99 8.72
CA TRP A 86 -4.69 4.83 7.86
C TRP A 86 -5.17 5.22 6.46
N ALA A 87 -6.05 6.22 6.36
CA ALA A 87 -6.52 6.71 5.07
C ALA A 87 -5.38 7.33 4.23
N GLN A 88 -4.46 8.06 4.87
CA GLN A 88 -3.24 8.58 4.22
C GLN A 88 -2.37 7.46 3.67
N GLU A 89 -2.10 6.43 4.48
CA GLU A 89 -1.30 5.27 4.04
C GLU A 89 -1.97 4.52 2.88
N MET A 90 -3.29 4.31 2.94
CA MET A 90 -4.04 3.66 1.86
C MET A 90 -4.03 4.50 0.57
N PHE A 91 -4.08 5.83 0.68
CA PHE A 91 -3.91 6.73 -0.45
C PHE A 91 -2.50 6.62 -1.07
N CYS A 92 -1.47 6.50 -0.23
CA CYS A 92 -0.10 6.33 -0.69
C CYS A 92 0.11 4.97 -1.38
N ASP A 93 -0.48 3.90 -0.84
CA ASP A 93 -0.50 2.57 -1.47
C ASP A 93 -1.18 2.63 -2.85
N ALA A 94 -2.35 3.27 -2.92
CA ALA A 94 -3.09 3.43 -4.17
C ALA A 94 -2.32 4.27 -5.21
N THR A 95 -1.62 5.31 -4.76
CA THR A 95 -0.73 6.11 -5.60
C THR A 95 0.44 5.28 -6.12
N GLY A 96 1.05 4.47 -5.23
CA GLY A 96 2.13 3.57 -5.58
C GLY A 96 1.73 2.59 -6.68
N LEU A 97 0.54 1.97 -6.54
CA LEU A 97 -0.04 1.09 -7.54
C LEU A 97 -0.33 1.82 -8.86
N LEU A 98 -0.86 3.05 -8.79
CA LEU A 98 -1.18 3.84 -9.98
C LEU A 98 0.05 4.19 -10.81
N ILE A 99 1.18 4.52 -10.14
CA ILE A 99 2.42 4.88 -10.82
C ILE A 99 3.20 3.63 -11.27
N GLY A 100 3.34 2.65 -10.39
CA GLY A 100 4.24 1.51 -10.59
C GLY A 100 3.60 0.29 -11.24
N GLY A 101 2.27 0.18 -11.22
CA GLY A 101 1.54 -0.98 -11.72
C GLY A 101 1.93 -2.27 -10.98
N PRO A 102 2.05 -3.41 -11.70
CA PRO A 102 2.40 -4.70 -11.12
C PRO A 102 3.67 -4.70 -10.27
N SER A 103 4.72 -3.98 -10.68
CA SER A 103 5.98 -3.90 -9.94
C SER A 103 5.80 -3.36 -8.51
N PHE A 104 4.93 -2.37 -8.32
CA PHE A 104 4.64 -1.84 -6.98
C PHE A 104 3.95 -2.89 -6.14
N LEU A 105 2.92 -3.52 -6.69
CA LEU A 105 2.13 -4.53 -5.98
C LEU A 105 3.02 -5.69 -5.50
N ARG A 106 3.90 -6.20 -6.37
CA ARG A 106 4.85 -7.27 -6.05
C ARG A 106 5.89 -6.83 -5.02
N ALA A 107 6.49 -5.65 -5.20
CA ALA A 107 7.47 -5.12 -4.26
C ALA A 107 6.86 -4.87 -2.87
N PHE A 108 5.64 -4.34 -2.83
CA PHE A 108 4.91 -4.10 -1.59
C PHE A 108 4.59 -5.41 -0.87
N SER A 109 4.09 -6.42 -1.59
CA SER A 109 3.89 -7.77 -1.05
C SER A 109 5.18 -8.36 -0.48
N MET A 110 6.25 -8.37 -1.27
CA MET A 110 7.53 -8.96 -0.90
C MET A 110 8.19 -8.25 0.30
N TYR A 111 8.21 -6.92 0.31
CA TYR A 111 8.86 -6.14 1.37
C TYR A 111 8.10 -6.23 2.69
N MET A 112 6.78 -6.17 2.63
CA MET A 112 5.95 -6.26 3.83
C MET A 112 5.83 -7.71 4.33
N GLY A 113 6.12 -8.68 3.48
CA GLY A 113 6.17 -10.10 3.78
C GLY A 113 7.46 -10.54 4.49
N ASN A 114 7.75 -9.98 5.68
CA ASN A 114 8.71 -10.62 6.60
C ASN A 114 8.18 -11.97 7.14
N GLN A 115 6.97 -12.37 6.71
CA GLN A 115 6.26 -13.59 7.05
C GLN A 115 6.10 -13.77 8.56
N SER A 116 5.99 -12.66 9.29
CA SER A 116 5.81 -12.65 10.72
C SER A 116 4.33 -12.61 11.07
N ARG A 117 3.96 -13.15 12.22
CA ARG A 117 2.57 -13.12 12.68
C ARG A 117 2.03 -11.68 12.84
N SER A 118 2.90 -10.71 13.15
CA SER A 118 2.56 -9.30 13.26
C SER A 118 2.12 -8.64 11.95
N ASP A 119 2.43 -9.25 10.80
CA ASP A 119 1.97 -8.76 9.50
C ASP A 119 0.47 -9.05 9.29
N PHE A 120 -0.06 -10.05 10.00
CA PHE A 120 -1.43 -10.51 9.84
C PHE A 120 -2.36 -10.07 10.97
N GLU A 121 -1.85 -10.00 12.20
CA GLU A 121 -2.61 -9.59 13.38
C GLU A 121 -1.75 -8.71 14.29
N ARG A 122 -2.38 -7.71 14.92
CA ARG A 122 -1.71 -6.84 15.89
C ARG A 122 -2.59 -6.68 17.14
N PRO A 123 -2.00 -6.67 18.34
CA PRO A 123 -2.73 -6.37 19.57
C PRO A 123 -3.49 -5.04 19.47
N ILE A 124 -4.65 -4.96 20.11
CA ILE A 124 -5.49 -3.74 20.11
C ILE A 124 -4.74 -2.51 20.62
N GLU A 125 -3.82 -2.69 21.56
CA GLU A 125 -2.96 -1.64 22.11
C GLU A 125 -2.06 -1.02 21.04
N ASP A 126 -1.60 -1.84 20.09
CA ASP A 126 -0.69 -1.43 19.02
C ASP A 126 -1.43 -0.77 17.84
N LEU A 127 -2.75 -0.95 17.73
CA LEU A 127 -3.60 -0.34 16.71
C LEU A 127 -4.08 1.08 17.10
N ARG A 128 -4.24 1.34 18.39
CA ARG A 128 -4.72 2.65 18.87
C ARG A 128 -3.71 3.75 18.57
N GLY A 129 -4.11 4.69 17.71
CA GLY A 129 -3.24 5.78 17.25
C GLY A 129 -2.07 5.32 16.39
N SER A 130 -2.09 4.11 15.82
CA SER A 130 -1.01 3.67 14.94
C SER A 130 -0.92 4.54 13.68
N SER A 131 0.29 4.69 13.16
CA SER A 131 0.50 5.37 11.88
C SER A 131 0.08 4.50 10.69
N HIS A 132 0.29 3.18 10.79
CA HIS A 132 -0.02 2.26 9.70
C HIS A 132 -1.14 1.28 10.07
N PRO A 133 -2.01 0.92 9.10
CA PRO A 133 -2.89 -0.24 9.21
C PRO A 133 -2.11 -1.55 9.38
N VAL A 134 -2.82 -2.62 9.77
CA VAL A 134 -2.26 -3.98 9.70
C VAL A 134 -1.84 -4.27 8.26
N THR A 135 -0.67 -4.84 8.06
CA THR A 135 -0.10 -5.11 6.74
C THR A 135 -1.06 -5.91 5.85
N TRP A 136 -1.64 -6.99 6.38
CA TRP A 136 -2.58 -7.82 5.62
C TRP A 136 -3.84 -7.04 5.16
N LEU A 137 -4.31 -6.07 5.95
CA LEU A 137 -5.40 -5.19 5.54
C LEU A 137 -4.99 -4.30 4.37
N ARG A 138 -3.77 -3.74 4.39
CA ARG A 138 -3.23 -2.94 3.27
C ARG A 138 -3.15 -3.78 2.01
N ILE A 139 -2.63 -5.00 2.11
CA ILE A 139 -2.57 -5.95 0.99
C ILE A 139 -3.96 -6.20 0.42
N LYS A 140 -4.94 -6.59 1.24
CA LYS A 140 -6.32 -6.85 0.76
C LYS A 140 -6.95 -5.66 0.01
N LEU A 141 -6.81 -4.46 0.56
CA LEU A 141 -7.34 -3.25 -0.08
C LEU A 141 -6.59 -2.93 -1.38
N LEU A 142 -5.26 -3.12 -1.40
CA LEU A 142 -4.44 -2.90 -2.58
C LEU A 142 -4.77 -3.90 -3.70
N LEU A 143 -4.97 -5.18 -3.37
CA LEU A 143 -5.39 -6.22 -4.31
C LEU A 143 -6.77 -5.93 -4.91
N SER A 144 -7.72 -5.45 -4.08
CA SER A 144 -9.01 -4.96 -4.57
C SER A 144 -8.84 -3.82 -5.59
N GLN A 145 -7.95 -2.86 -5.34
CA GLN A 145 -7.68 -1.78 -6.28
C GLN A 145 -7.00 -2.30 -7.56
N ALA A 146 -6.05 -3.23 -7.44
CA ALA A 146 -5.37 -3.85 -8.58
C ALA A 146 -6.34 -4.55 -9.52
N ARG A 147 -7.27 -5.36 -8.98
CA ARG A 147 -8.35 -6.02 -9.74
C ARG A 147 -9.22 -5.02 -10.50
N SER A 148 -9.60 -3.91 -9.84
CA SER A 148 -10.42 -2.86 -10.47
C SER A 148 -9.73 -2.19 -11.67
N ARG A 149 -8.39 -2.29 -11.75
CA ARG A 149 -7.54 -1.73 -12.79
C ARG A 149 -7.10 -2.76 -13.85
N GLY A 150 -7.66 -3.97 -13.79
CA GLY A 150 -7.37 -5.04 -14.74
C GLY A 150 -6.12 -5.86 -14.42
N LEU A 151 -5.53 -5.69 -13.24
CA LEU A 151 -4.37 -6.47 -12.75
C LEU A 151 -4.84 -7.68 -11.93
N SER A 152 -5.87 -8.39 -12.41
CA SER A 152 -6.48 -9.49 -11.64
C SER A 152 -5.53 -10.67 -11.47
N VAL A 153 -4.71 -10.98 -12.47
CA VAL A 153 -3.79 -12.12 -12.40
C VAL A 153 -2.77 -11.91 -11.30
N GLU A 154 -2.09 -10.75 -11.28
CA GLU A 154 -1.10 -10.42 -10.27
C GLU A 154 -1.72 -10.29 -8.87
N ALA A 155 -2.97 -9.80 -8.80
CA ALA A 155 -3.68 -9.70 -7.53
C ALA A 155 -4.06 -11.09 -6.98
N ASP A 156 -4.53 -12.00 -7.83
CA ASP A 156 -4.92 -13.34 -7.41
C ASP A 156 -3.69 -14.16 -6.95
N GLU A 157 -2.56 -14.06 -7.66
CA GLU A 157 -1.29 -14.70 -7.26
C GLU A 157 -0.82 -14.26 -5.86
N ILE A 158 -0.87 -12.95 -5.57
CA ILE A 158 -0.45 -12.43 -4.27
C ILE A 158 -1.46 -12.76 -3.18
N GLU A 159 -2.76 -12.75 -3.48
CA GLU A 159 -3.79 -13.17 -2.52
C GLU A 159 -3.55 -14.63 -2.08
N GLU A 160 -3.33 -15.53 -3.04
CA GLU A 160 -3.06 -16.95 -2.77
C GLU A 160 -1.82 -17.14 -1.88
N GLU A 161 -0.74 -16.37 -2.12
CA GLU A 161 0.46 -16.42 -1.29
C GLU A 161 0.17 -16.01 0.17
N TRP A 162 -0.50 -14.87 0.36
CA TRP A 162 -0.81 -14.34 1.70
C TRP A 162 -1.81 -15.23 2.44
N GLU A 163 -2.82 -15.76 1.76
CA GLU A 163 -3.76 -16.72 2.35
C GLU A 163 -3.09 -18.02 2.77
N SER A 164 -2.16 -18.53 1.96
CA SER A 164 -1.35 -19.71 2.27
C SER A 164 -0.52 -19.49 3.55
N ILE A 165 0.18 -18.36 3.65
CA ILE A 165 0.97 -18.01 4.84
C ILE A 165 0.07 -17.84 6.07
N ALA A 166 -1.06 -17.12 5.95
CA ALA A 166 -2.01 -16.93 7.05
C ALA A 166 -2.55 -18.27 7.58
N SER A 167 -2.86 -19.20 6.66
CA SER A 167 -3.32 -20.55 6.96
C SER A 167 -2.26 -21.35 7.72
N ILE A 168 -1.00 -21.32 7.27
CA ILE A 168 0.13 -21.99 7.93
C ILE A 168 0.36 -21.43 9.34
N LEU A 169 0.24 -20.11 9.52
CA LEU A 169 0.41 -19.44 10.81
C LEU A 169 -0.82 -19.57 11.73
N GLY A 170 -1.94 -20.10 11.23
CA GLY A 170 -3.20 -20.22 11.98
C GLY A 170 -3.78 -18.88 12.39
N VAL A 171 -3.59 -17.84 11.58
CA VAL A 171 -4.10 -16.49 11.83
C VAL A 171 -5.61 -16.50 11.65
N THR A 172 -6.32 -15.90 12.61
CA THR A 172 -7.71 -15.49 12.41
C THR A 172 -7.75 -13.99 12.24
N GLU A 173 -8.32 -13.52 11.13
CA GLU A 173 -8.43 -12.09 10.85
C GLU A 173 -9.33 -11.40 11.88
N ASP A 174 -8.74 -10.56 12.71
CA ASP A 174 -9.45 -9.68 13.65
C ASP A 174 -8.74 -8.33 13.72
N TYR A 175 -9.48 -7.28 13.37
CA TYR A 175 -9.00 -5.91 13.46
C TYR A 175 -9.55 -5.16 14.67
N HIS A 176 -10.15 -5.87 15.63
CA HIS A 176 -10.65 -5.32 16.89
C HIS A 176 -11.61 -4.12 16.69
N GLY A 177 -12.43 -4.19 15.64
CA GLY A 177 -13.37 -3.13 15.25
C GLY A 177 -12.75 -1.93 14.54
N PHE A 178 -11.43 -1.92 14.29
CA PHE A 178 -10.78 -0.86 13.50
C PHE A 178 -11.14 -0.96 12.02
N TYR A 179 -11.48 -2.14 11.52
CA TYR A 179 -11.95 -2.35 10.16
C TYR A 179 -13.09 -3.38 10.15
N ASP A 180 -14.02 -3.18 9.22
CA ASP A 180 -15.13 -4.06 8.90
C ASP A 180 -15.42 -3.92 7.39
N GLU A 181 -15.84 -5.00 6.73
CA GLU A 181 -16.09 -5.00 5.29
C GLU A 181 -17.17 -4.00 4.85
N SER A 182 -18.07 -3.59 5.74
CA SER A 182 -19.05 -2.53 5.44
C SER A 182 -18.40 -1.18 5.11
N LEU A 183 -17.15 -0.96 5.52
CA LEU A 183 -16.39 0.25 5.21
C LEU A 183 -15.81 0.25 3.79
N ASN A 184 -15.79 -0.89 3.08
CA ASN A 184 -15.15 -1.03 1.77
C ASN A 184 -15.66 -0.02 0.75
N PHE A 185 -16.98 0.25 0.74
CA PHE A 185 -17.54 1.23 -0.17
C PHE A 185 -17.05 2.65 0.14
N ALA A 186 -17.01 3.03 1.42
CA ALA A 186 -16.56 4.35 1.84
C ALA A 186 -15.06 4.56 1.58
N ILE A 187 -14.25 3.53 1.83
CA ILE A 187 -12.80 3.53 1.57
C ILE A 187 -12.55 3.70 0.06
N ARG A 188 -13.19 2.88 -0.79
CA ARG A 188 -13.04 2.98 -2.25
C ARG A 188 -13.45 4.34 -2.77
N ARG A 189 -14.60 4.87 -2.33
CA ARG A 189 -15.05 6.22 -2.71
C ARG A 189 -14.01 7.29 -2.34
N MET A 190 -13.51 7.26 -1.10
CA MET A 190 -12.49 8.21 -0.63
C MET A 190 -11.23 8.14 -1.51
N LEU A 191 -10.75 6.94 -1.82
CA LEU A 191 -9.58 6.74 -2.67
C LEU A 191 -9.82 7.20 -4.11
N ASP A 192 -10.96 6.87 -4.70
CA ASP A 192 -11.31 7.28 -6.07
C ASP A 192 -11.39 8.81 -6.19
N ASP A 193 -12.05 9.47 -5.24
CA ASP A 193 -12.13 10.94 -5.18
C ASP A 193 -10.74 11.56 -4.99
N ALA A 194 -9.89 10.97 -4.14
CA ALA A 194 -8.51 11.41 -3.93
C ALA A 194 -7.65 11.26 -5.20
N MET A 195 -7.81 10.17 -5.95
CA MET A 195 -7.12 9.97 -7.22
C MET A 195 -7.54 10.99 -8.28
N VAL A 196 -8.81 11.41 -8.28
CA VAL A 196 -9.31 12.47 -9.17
C VAL A 196 -8.74 13.84 -8.79
N GLU A 197 -8.74 14.17 -7.49
CA GLU A 197 -8.23 15.46 -6.98
C GLU A 197 -6.73 15.63 -7.25
N VAL A 198 -5.95 14.58 -6.98
CA VAL A 198 -4.49 14.63 -7.07
C VAL A 198 -4.00 14.38 -8.50
N ALA A 199 -4.73 13.57 -9.26
CA ALA A 199 -4.37 13.10 -10.60
C ALA A 199 -2.90 12.65 -10.70
N PRO A 200 -2.47 11.62 -9.94
CA PRO A 200 -1.10 11.12 -10.03
C PRO A 200 -0.83 10.58 -11.44
N ARG A 201 0.45 10.53 -11.82
CA ARG A 201 0.85 9.91 -13.08
C ARG A 201 0.44 8.43 -13.07
N GLU A 202 -0.37 8.03 -14.05
CA GLU A 202 -0.68 6.62 -14.29
C GLU A 202 0.40 5.97 -15.17
N TYR A 203 0.69 4.69 -14.91
CA TYR A 203 1.51 3.88 -15.82
C TYR A 203 0.85 3.77 -17.19
N LEU A 204 1.66 3.65 -18.24
CA LEU A 204 1.18 3.38 -19.60
C LEU A 204 1.22 1.88 -19.87
N ALA A 205 0.31 1.38 -20.71
CA ALA A 205 0.19 -0.06 -20.98
C ALA A 205 1.51 -0.71 -21.46
N PHE A 206 2.33 0.01 -22.22
CA PHE A 206 3.63 -0.50 -22.68
C PHE A 206 4.69 -0.57 -21.57
N GLU A 207 4.52 0.17 -20.47
CA GLU A 207 5.47 0.20 -19.35
C GLU A 207 5.34 -1.05 -18.48
N ILE A 208 4.15 -1.66 -18.49
CA ILE A 208 3.84 -2.87 -17.72
C ILE A 208 3.80 -4.13 -18.61
N GLU A 209 4.09 -4.00 -19.90
CA GLU A 209 4.12 -5.14 -20.81
C GLU A 209 5.19 -6.14 -20.38
N GLY A 210 4.82 -7.43 -20.31
CA GLY A 210 5.58 -8.57 -19.77
C GLY A 210 6.89 -8.92 -20.49
N SER A 211 7.77 -7.95 -20.71
CA SER A 211 9.03 -8.09 -21.43
C SER A 211 10.19 -8.37 -20.48
N VAL A 212 11.11 -9.24 -20.92
CA VAL A 212 12.39 -9.54 -20.24
C VAL A 212 13.58 -8.89 -20.95
N ALA A 213 13.33 -8.07 -21.98
CA ALA A 213 14.37 -7.39 -22.73
C ALA A 213 15.12 -6.38 -21.84
N VAL A 214 16.44 -6.28 -22.05
CA VAL A 214 17.26 -5.28 -21.37
C VAL A 214 16.76 -3.89 -21.75
N PRO A 215 16.45 -3.01 -20.78
CA PRO A 215 15.98 -1.67 -21.05
C PRO A 215 17.09 -0.78 -21.63
N THR A 216 16.65 0.24 -22.36
CA THR A 216 17.48 1.27 -22.99
C THR A 216 17.39 2.57 -22.21
N ALA A 217 18.30 3.51 -22.46
CA ALA A 217 18.26 4.86 -21.86
C ALA A 217 16.98 5.68 -22.18
N HIS A 218 16.15 5.21 -23.13
CA HIS A 218 14.87 5.83 -23.47
C HIS A 218 13.67 5.19 -22.76
N ASP A 219 13.84 4.02 -22.12
CA ASP A 219 12.79 3.40 -21.33
C ASP A 219 12.58 4.21 -20.04
N SER A 220 11.33 4.33 -19.59
CA SER A 220 11.04 5.02 -18.34
C SER A 220 11.51 4.19 -17.13
N PRO A 221 11.64 4.82 -15.95
CA PRO A 221 11.84 4.08 -14.70
C PRO A 221 10.74 3.04 -14.44
N VAL A 222 9.48 3.33 -14.78
CA VAL A 222 8.35 2.39 -14.58
C VAL A 222 8.54 1.14 -15.44
N THR A 223 8.99 1.32 -16.70
CA THR A 223 9.33 0.21 -17.58
C THR A 223 10.48 -0.62 -17.03
N LEU A 224 11.58 0.02 -16.62
CA LEU A 224 12.74 -0.67 -16.03
C LEU A 224 12.32 -1.57 -14.86
N LEU A 225 11.49 -1.05 -13.96
CA LEU A 225 11.10 -1.74 -12.74
C LEU A 225 10.10 -2.89 -12.98
N ASN A 226 9.12 -2.71 -13.88
CA ASN A 226 8.23 -3.82 -14.25
C ASN A 226 8.99 -4.95 -14.97
N ARG A 227 9.94 -4.61 -15.85
CA ARG A 227 10.81 -5.62 -16.47
C ARG A 227 11.68 -6.34 -15.45
N ALA A 228 12.22 -5.64 -14.45
CA ALA A 228 13.00 -6.27 -13.38
C ALA A 228 12.17 -7.36 -12.65
N TRP A 229 10.93 -7.05 -12.30
CA TRP A 229 10.01 -8.02 -11.70
C TRP A 229 9.62 -9.17 -12.61
N ASN A 230 9.48 -8.94 -13.92
CA ASN A 230 9.22 -10.02 -14.87
C ASN A 230 10.42 -10.97 -14.99
N VAL A 231 11.64 -10.42 -14.95
CA VAL A 231 12.87 -11.20 -15.02
C VAL A 231 13.11 -11.98 -13.73
N SER A 232 12.90 -11.39 -12.56
CA SER A 232 13.09 -12.09 -11.28
C SER A 232 12.15 -13.29 -11.11
N SER A 233 10.97 -13.23 -11.74
CA SER A 233 10.00 -14.33 -11.75
C SER A 233 10.24 -15.35 -12.88
N SER A 234 11.22 -15.11 -13.76
CA SER A 234 11.55 -16.02 -14.87
C SER A 234 12.64 -17.02 -14.46
N GLU A 235 12.40 -18.31 -14.69
CA GLU A 235 13.40 -19.36 -14.44
C GLU A 235 14.56 -19.35 -15.46
N GLU A 236 14.40 -18.64 -16.59
CA GLU A 236 15.33 -18.72 -17.73
C GLU A 236 16.48 -17.70 -17.67
N VAL A 237 16.42 -16.73 -16.75
CA VAL A 237 17.34 -15.59 -16.72
C VAL A 237 17.98 -15.44 -15.35
N GLU A 238 19.31 -15.40 -15.33
CA GLU A 238 20.09 -15.04 -14.13
C GLU A 238 19.84 -13.56 -13.78
N TYR A 239 18.91 -13.31 -12.84
CA TYR A 239 18.45 -11.97 -12.47
C TYR A 239 19.60 -11.00 -12.16
N VAL A 240 20.58 -11.42 -11.35
CA VAL A 240 21.70 -10.56 -10.95
C VAL A 240 22.54 -10.13 -12.16
N ALA A 241 22.77 -11.02 -13.11
CA ALA A 241 23.51 -10.69 -14.33
C ALA A 241 22.69 -9.75 -15.23
N TRP A 242 21.38 -9.98 -15.31
CA TRP A 242 20.46 -9.12 -16.05
C TRP A 242 20.38 -7.71 -15.45
N GLU A 243 20.22 -7.59 -14.14
CA GLU A 243 20.06 -6.33 -13.41
C GLU A 243 21.28 -5.43 -13.61
N ASN A 244 22.49 -5.98 -13.43
CA ASN A 244 23.73 -5.25 -13.66
C ASN A 244 23.82 -4.70 -15.09
N LYS A 245 23.42 -5.50 -16.08
CA LYS A 245 23.41 -5.07 -17.48
C LYS A 245 22.31 -4.04 -17.76
N ALA A 246 21.12 -4.21 -17.17
CA ALA A 246 20.00 -3.29 -17.29
C ALA A 246 20.34 -1.92 -16.73
N ILE A 247 20.90 -1.84 -15.51
CA ILE A 247 21.34 -0.59 -14.89
C ILE A 247 22.41 0.08 -15.75
N ALA A 248 23.43 -0.66 -16.18
CA ALA A 248 24.51 -0.10 -16.99
C ALA A 248 24.01 0.46 -18.34
N THR A 249 23.05 -0.23 -18.99
CA THR A 249 22.49 0.18 -20.28
C THR A 249 21.51 1.35 -20.14
N TRP A 250 20.73 1.36 -19.06
CA TRP A 250 19.75 2.41 -18.79
C TRP A 250 20.43 3.74 -18.41
N LEU A 251 21.58 3.68 -17.71
CA LEU A 251 22.38 4.85 -17.34
C LEU A 251 23.39 5.30 -18.40
N SER A 252 23.61 4.52 -19.47
CA SER A 252 24.51 4.90 -20.55
C SER A 252 23.78 5.83 -21.52
N GLU A 253 23.86 7.14 -21.27
CA GLU A 253 23.60 8.20 -22.26
C GLU A 253 24.79 8.39 -23.20
#